data_AF-A0A444ZFZ3-F1
#
_entry.id   AF-A0A444ZFZ3-F1
#
_cell.length_a   1.000
_cell.length_b   1.000
_cell.length_c   1.000
_cell.angle_alpha   90.00
_cell.angle_beta   90.00
_cell.angle_gamma   90.00
#
_symmetry.space_group_name_H-M   'P 1'
#
loop_
_entity.id
_entity.type
_entity.pdbx_description
1 polymer ?
#
loop_
_entity_poly.entity_id
_entity_poly.type
_entity_poly.pdbx_seq_one_letter_code
_entity_poly.pdbx_strand_id
1 'polypeptide(L)'
;MKDVGLWTISKVVLNHSHPCCPDHAEMLKQHRELSMFVCRTIETHEEAGIRPSKTYQSFVAAAGSDRELGFIEKDVRNYITREVRNIFEEDDAKEFGKYLVRMKEKAAFDYFRDVVSFDTTYNTNMYNLVLDSFVGMNHHGGKALKGILTDQCASIQRAIELCMPTTIHCWCIWYIMKKIPSKLNGYKGHNEIKQEMSHVVWNSYTKEAFDRNWIDFLRKYGHGGNKWLSGD
;
A
#
# COMPACT_ATOMS: atom_id res chain seq x y z
N MET A 1 -39.37 -30.06 11.04
CA MET A 1 -37.93 -30.12 11.33
C MET A 1 -37.26 -29.08 10.45
N LYS A 2 -36.47 -28.17 11.03
CA LYS A 2 -35.78 -27.09 10.30
C LYS A 2 -34.63 -27.69 9.50
N ASP A 3 -34.54 -27.30 8.23
CA ASP A 3 -33.45 -27.62 7.32
C ASP A 3 -32.10 -27.33 7.98
N VAL A 4 -31.27 -28.36 8.04
CA VAL A 4 -29.84 -28.20 8.28
C VAL A 4 -29.32 -27.41 7.08
N GLY A 5 -28.62 -26.29 7.31
CA GLY A 5 -28.15 -25.34 6.28
C GLY A 5 -27.11 -25.90 5.30
N LEU A 6 -27.40 -27.05 4.68
CA LEU A 6 -26.63 -27.67 3.62
C LEU A 6 -27.12 -27.16 2.27
N TRP A 7 -26.17 -26.64 1.51
CA TRP A 7 -26.39 -26.33 0.10
C TRP A 7 -26.45 -27.63 -0.69
N THR A 8 -27.52 -27.80 -1.49
CA THR A 8 -27.68 -28.95 -2.39
C THR A 8 -27.59 -28.46 -3.83
N ILE A 9 -26.68 -29.05 -4.62
CA ILE A 9 -26.57 -28.75 -6.06
C ILE A 9 -27.74 -29.43 -6.77
N SER A 10 -28.66 -28.63 -7.34
CA SER A 10 -29.90 -29.13 -7.94
C SER A 10 -29.77 -29.53 -9.41
N LYS A 11 -28.76 -29.02 -10.13
CA LYS A 11 -28.54 -29.31 -11.55
C LYS A 11 -27.09 -29.09 -11.96
N VAL A 12 -26.53 -30.04 -12.69
CA VAL A 12 -25.22 -29.91 -13.36
C VAL A 12 -25.43 -30.22 -14.85
N VAL A 13 -24.97 -29.33 -15.72
CA VAL A 13 -25.00 -29.54 -17.19
C VAL A 13 -23.57 -29.63 -17.66
N LEU A 14 -23.17 -30.82 -18.12
CA LEU A 14 -21.79 -31.12 -18.54
C LEU A 14 -21.57 -30.93 -20.05
N ASN A 15 -22.64 -30.72 -20.82
CA ASN A 15 -22.53 -30.54 -22.26
C ASN A 15 -22.09 -29.11 -22.58
N HIS A 16 -20.99 -28.99 -23.32
CA HIS A 16 -20.48 -27.73 -23.84
C HIS A 16 -20.66 -27.68 -25.37
N SER A 17 -20.93 -26.50 -25.90
CA SER A 17 -21.01 -26.25 -27.36
C SER A 17 -19.64 -26.13 -28.02
N HIS A 18 -18.56 -26.31 -27.25
CA HIS A 18 -17.18 -26.28 -27.70
C HIS A 18 -16.36 -27.28 -26.86
N PRO A 19 -15.22 -27.78 -27.38
CA PRO A 19 -14.27 -28.54 -26.57
C PRO A 19 -13.83 -27.72 -25.36
N CYS A 20 -13.74 -28.35 -24.19
CA CYS A 20 -13.05 -27.75 -23.04
C CYS A 20 -11.56 -27.69 -23.34
N CYS A 21 -10.91 -26.57 -23.02
CA CYS A 21 -9.47 -26.42 -23.19
C CYS A 21 -8.82 -26.16 -21.82
N PRO A 22 -8.50 -27.23 -21.06
CA PRO A 22 -7.89 -27.12 -19.74
C PRO A 22 -6.54 -26.40 -19.79
N ASP A 23 -5.80 -26.59 -20.89
CA ASP A 23 -4.46 -26.02 -21.10
C ASP A 23 -4.43 -24.48 -21.07
N HIS A 24 -5.56 -23.82 -21.32
CA HIS A 24 -5.69 -22.36 -21.24
C HIS A 24 -6.47 -21.90 -20.00
N ALA A 25 -6.89 -22.82 -19.13
CA ALA A 25 -7.62 -22.49 -17.91
C ALA A 25 -6.77 -21.66 -16.95
N GLU A 26 -5.45 -21.89 -16.89
CA GLU A 26 -4.51 -21.11 -16.08
C GLU A 26 -4.45 -19.64 -16.51
N MET A 27 -4.77 -19.34 -17.78
CA MET A 27 -4.85 -17.98 -18.29
C MET A 27 -6.16 -17.27 -17.91
N LEU A 28 -7.10 -17.92 -17.24
CA LEU A 28 -8.31 -17.25 -16.73
C LEU A 28 -7.96 -16.38 -15.53
N LYS A 29 -8.63 -15.22 -15.42
CA LYS A 29 -8.37 -14.22 -14.36
C LYS A 29 -8.40 -14.81 -12.94
N GLN A 30 -9.23 -15.82 -12.70
CA GLN A 30 -9.39 -16.47 -11.40
C GLN A 30 -8.23 -17.40 -11.01
N HIS A 31 -7.41 -17.81 -11.98
CA HIS A 31 -6.26 -18.70 -11.79
C HIS A 31 -4.92 -17.96 -11.90
N ARG A 32 -4.94 -16.67 -12.29
CA ARG A 32 -3.73 -15.86 -12.37
C ARG A 32 -3.41 -15.21 -11.04
N GLU A 33 -2.17 -15.37 -10.60
CA GLU A 33 -1.67 -14.77 -9.37
C GLU A 33 -0.26 -14.22 -9.54
N LEU A 34 -0.01 -13.07 -8.93
CA LEU A 34 1.34 -12.56 -8.76
C LEU A 34 1.83 -13.07 -7.40
N SER A 35 2.79 -14.00 -7.44
CA SER A 35 3.43 -14.45 -6.22
C SER A 35 4.18 -13.31 -5.54
N MET A 36 4.44 -13.44 -4.24
CA MET A 36 5.13 -12.39 -3.48
C MET A 36 6.52 -12.06 -4.02
N PHE A 37 7.25 -13.08 -4.48
CA PHE A 37 8.55 -12.91 -5.12
C PHE A 37 8.44 -12.04 -6.38
N VAL A 38 7.44 -12.33 -7.22
CA VAL A 38 7.16 -11.56 -8.44
C VAL A 38 6.82 -10.11 -8.09
N CYS A 39 5.95 -9.88 -7.10
CA CYS A 39 5.62 -8.53 -6.62
C CYS A 39 6.86 -7.74 -6.17
N ARG A 40 7.77 -8.36 -5.40
CA ARG A 40 9.03 -7.71 -4.96
C ARG A 40 9.90 -7.29 -6.13
N THR A 41 10.11 -8.19 -7.08
CA THR A 41 10.93 -7.90 -8.25
C THR A 41 10.29 -6.80 -9.11
N ILE A 42 8.95 -6.78 -9.22
CA ILE A 42 8.23 -5.68 -9.89
C ILE A 42 8.49 -4.34 -9.19
N GLU A 43 8.40 -4.29 -7.86
CA GLU A 43 8.67 -3.07 -7.07
C GLU A 43 10.10 -2.58 -7.23
N THR A 44 11.10 -3.48 -7.14
CA THR A 44 12.51 -3.12 -7.35
C THR A 44 12.75 -2.59 -8.77
N HIS A 45 12.13 -3.20 -9.76
CA HIS A 45 12.22 -2.73 -11.15
C HIS A 45 11.55 -1.37 -11.34
N GLU A 46 10.40 -1.12 -10.72
CA GLU A 46 9.72 0.18 -10.76
C GLU A 46 10.56 1.27 -10.05
N GLU A 47 11.17 0.97 -8.91
CA GLU A 47 12.10 1.87 -8.21
C GLU A 47 13.31 2.24 -9.07
N ALA A 48 13.81 1.26 -9.84
CA ALA A 48 14.87 1.46 -10.83
C ALA A 48 14.39 2.13 -12.13
N GLY A 49 13.10 2.46 -12.25
CA GLY A 49 12.50 3.09 -13.44
C GLY A 49 12.40 2.17 -14.66
N ILE A 50 12.47 0.85 -14.47
CA ILE A 50 12.37 -0.14 -15.54
C ILE A 50 10.93 -0.22 -16.03
N ARG A 51 10.76 -0.19 -17.36
CA ARG A 51 9.43 -0.23 -17.98
C ARG A 51 8.71 -1.54 -17.63
N PRO A 52 7.39 -1.52 -17.37
CA PRO A 52 6.61 -2.73 -17.03
C PRO A 52 6.76 -3.88 -18.03
N SER A 53 6.87 -3.57 -19.32
CA SER A 53 7.09 -4.59 -20.35
C SER A 53 8.46 -5.27 -20.22
N LYS A 54 9.51 -4.53 -19.84
CA LYS A 54 10.84 -5.09 -19.56
C LYS A 54 10.88 -5.88 -18.26
N THR A 55 10.14 -5.43 -17.25
CA THR A 55 9.91 -6.17 -16.00
C THR A 55 9.26 -7.53 -16.30
N TYR A 56 8.19 -7.56 -17.10
CA TYR A 56 7.58 -8.83 -17.51
C TYR A 56 8.56 -9.75 -18.26
N GLN A 57 9.29 -9.20 -19.24
CA GLN A 57 10.28 -9.96 -20.02
C GLN A 57 11.40 -10.54 -19.16
N SER A 58 11.79 -9.89 -18.05
CA SER A 58 12.77 -10.48 -17.12
C SER A 58 12.26 -11.75 -16.44
N PHE A 59 10.95 -11.84 -16.15
CA PHE A 59 10.36 -13.08 -15.60
C PHE A 59 10.26 -14.17 -16.65
N VAL A 60 9.87 -13.82 -17.88
CA VAL A 60 9.84 -14.77 -19.01
C VAL A 60 11.24 -15.34 -19.24
N ALA A 61 12.28 -14.51 -19.22
CA ALA A 61 13.65 -14.95 -19.37
C ALA A 61 14.11 -15.88 -18.23
N ALA A 62 13.67 -15.63 -16.99
CA ALA A 62 14.00 -16.46 -15.84
C ALA A 62 13.26 -17.82 -15.83
N ALA A 63 11.99 -17.83 -16.27
CA ALA A 63 11.17 -19.03 -16.34
C ALA A 63 11.38 -19.86 -17.62
N GLY A 64 12.03 -19.28 -18.64
CA GLY A 64 12.29 -19.91 -19.94
C GLY A 64 11.11 -19.84 -20.92
N SER A 65 9.89 -19.59 -20.45
CA SER A 65 8.70 -19.36 -21.27
C SER A 65 7.67 -18.53 -20.50
N ASP A 66 6.80 -17.84 -21.24
CA ASP A 66 5.63 -17.15 -20.68
C ASP A 66 4.55 -18.10 -20.17
N ARG A 67 4.50 -19.34 -20.69
CA ARG A 67 3.55 -20.38 -20.25
C ARG A 67 3.81 -20.91 -18.85
N GLU A 68 5.06 -20.80 -18.39
CA GLU A 68 5.48 -21.19 -17.04
C GLU A 68 5.14 -20.09 -16.01
N LEU A 69 4.65 -18.92 -16.45
CA LEU A 69 4.23 -17.84 -15.57
C LEU A 69 2.73 -17.94 -15.29
N GLY A 70 2.36 -17.97 -14.01
CA GLY A 70 0.97 -17.87 -13.56
C GLY A 70 0.33 -16.47 -13.74
N PHE A 71 0.92 -15.58 -14.54
CA PHE A 71 0.44 -14.20 -14.73
C PHE A 71 0.89 -13.64 -16.09
N ILE A 72 0.22 -12.58 -16.55
CA ILE A 72 0.53 -11.93 -17.83
C ILE A 72 1.10 -10.51 -17.63
N GLU A 73 1.68 -9.92 -18.69
CA GLU A 73 2.19 -8.52 -18.64
C GLU A 73 1.14 -7.53 -18.14
N LYS A 74 -0.14 -7.77 -18.47
CA LYS A 74 -1.25 -6.93 -17.99
C LYS A 74 -1.36 -6.96 -16.46
N ASP A 75 -1.08 -8.09 -15.81
CA ASP A 75 -1.12 -8.21 -14.36
C ASP A 75 0.02 -7.41 -13.71
N VAL A 76 1.22 -7.42 -14.30
CA VAL A 76 2.34 -6.54 -13.88
C VAL A 76 1.94 -5.06 -14.00
N ARG A 77 1.34 -4.68 -15.12
CA ARG A 77 0.88 -3.29 -15.35
C ARG A 77 -0.20 -2.90 -14.34
N ASN A 78 -1.18 -3.78 -14.12
CA ASN A 78 -2.25 -3.55 -13.16
C ASN A 78 -1.70 -3.42 -11.73
N TYR A 79 -0.72 -4.25 -11.35
CA TYR A 79 -0.07 -4.17 -10.04
C TYR A 79 0.66 -2.85 -9.85
N ILE A 80 1.46 -2.43 -10.84
CA ILE A 80 2.15 -1.13 -10.80
C ILE A 80 1.13 0.02 -10.74
N THR A 81 0.08 -0.02 -11.56
CA THR A 81 -0.94 1.05 -11.56
C THR A 81 -1.71 1.08 -10.24
N ARG A 82 -2.18 -0.07 -9.74
CA ARG A 82 -3.15 -0.14 -8.64
C ARG A 82 -2.49 -0.14 -7.27
N GLU A 83 -1.43 -0.92 -7.10
CA GLU A 83 -0.78 -1.10 -5.80
C GLU A 83 0.41 -0.16 -5.64
N VAL A 84 1.17 0.12 -6.71
CA VAL A 84 2.37 0.98 -6.62
C VAL A 84 2.03 2.46 -6.84
N ARG A 85 1.13 2.79 -7.77
CA ARG A 85 0.84 4.18 -8.19
C ARG A 85 -0.51 4.74 -7.71
N ASN A 86 -1.51 3.92 -7.38
CA ASN A 86 -2.85 4.37 -6.93
C ASN A 86 -3.02 4.29 -5.40
N ILE A 87 -2.33 5.18 -4.68
CA ILE A 87 -2.69 5.53 -3.28
C ILE A 87 -3.74 6.65 -3.22
N PHE A 88 -3.94 7.37 -4.32
CA PHE A 88 -4.86 8.49 -4.38
C PHE A 88 -5.61 8.41 -5.71
N GLU A 89 -6.82 7.87 -5.68
CA GLU A 89 -7.79 8.16 -6.73
C GLU A 89 -8.31 9.61 -6.62
N GLU A 90 -8.29 10.24 -5.42
CA GLU A 90 -8.88 11.59 -5.26
C GLU A 90 -8.25 12.57 -4.25
N ASP A 91 -7.28 12.20 -3.39
CA ASP A 91 -6.82 13.15 -2.35
C ASP A 91 -5.54 13.93 -2.71
N ASP A 92 -5.66 15.26 -2.64
CA ASP A 92 -4.59 16.21 -2.86
C ASP A 92 -3.56 16.24 -1.70
N ALA A 93 -2.45 16.95 -1.91
CA ALA A 93 -1.40 17.09 -0.90
C ALA A 93 -1.86 17.79 0.39
N LYS A 94 -3.04 18.43 0.41
CA LYS A 94 -3.61 19.04 1.63
C LYS A 94 -4.19 17.94 2.52
N GLU A 95 -4.94 17.01 1.96
CA GLU A 95 -5.50 15.88 2.73
C GLU A 95 -4.38 14.95 3.23
N PHE A 96 -3.33 14.75 2.43
CA PHE A 96 -2.12 14.07 2.89
C PHE A 96 -1.47 14.79 4.08
N GLY A 97 -1.40 16.12 4.05
CA GLY A 97 -0.96 16.94 5.17
C GLY A 97 -1.81 16.72 6.43
N LYS A 98 -3.14 16.74 6.32
CA LYS A 98 -4.06 16.48 7.44
C LYS A 98 -3.87 15.09 8.04
N TYR A 99 -3.67 14.09 7.19
CA TYR A 99 -3.36 12.72 7.63
C TYR A 99 -2.06 12.69 8.46
N LEU A 100 -1.00 13.32 7.96
CA LEU A 100 0.29 13.38 8.67
C LEU A 100 0.18 14.11 10.02
N VAL A 101 -0.60 15.18 10.09
CA VAL A 101 -0.89 15.90 11.35
C VAL A 101 -1.61 14.98 12.32
N ARG A 102 -2.70 14.33 11.89
CA ARG A 102 -3.49 13.41 12.73
C ARG A 102 -2.64 12.25 13.25
N MET A 103 -1.74 11.75 12.41
CA MET A 103 -0.77 10.73 12.79
C MET A 103 0.19 11.24 13.85
N LYS A 104 0.75 12.43 13.69
CA LYS A 104 1.65 13.02 14.70
C LYS A 104 0.92 13.37 16.00
N GLU A 105 -0.35 13.77 15.95
CA GLU A 105 -1.17 13.99 17.14
C GLU A 105 -1.48 12.68 17.88
N LYS A 106 -1.94 11.65 17.16
CA LYS A 106 -2.23 10.33 17.76
C LYS A 106 -0.96 9.60 18.19
N ALA A 107 0.18 9.86 17.55
CA ALA A 107 1.41 9.12 17.75
C ALA A 107 2.47 9.79 18.64
N ALA A 108 2.27 11.01 19.19
CA ALA A 108 3.43 11.72 19.76
C ALA A 108 3.35 12.27 21.18
N PHE A 109 2.20 12.45 21.85
CA PHE A 109 2.25 13.15 23.16
C PHE A 109 1.56 12.46 24.34
N ASP A 110 0.33 11.98 24.23
CA ASP A 110 -0.36 11.36 25.39
C ASP A 110 -0.10 9.86 25.53
N TYR A 111 0.29 9.18 24.45
CA TYR A 111 0.32 7.72 24.40
C TYR A 111 1.70 7.09 24.64
N PHE A 112 2.77 7.82 24.29
CA PHE A 112 4.12 7.25 24.12
C PHE A 112 5.00 7.32 25.36
N ARG A 113 4.48 7.77 26.51
CA ARG A 113 5.26 7.82 27.76
C ARG A 113 5.94 6.49 28.10
N ASP A 114 5.35 5.35 27.71
CA ASP A 114 5.85 4.00 28.01
C ASP A 114 5.86 3.03 26.80
N VAL A 115 5.72 3.51 25.55
CA VAL A 115 5.65 2.63 24.37
C VAL A 115 7.04 2.39 23.78
N VAL A 116 7.48 1.12 23.80
CA VAL A 116 8.63 0.64 23.02
C VAL A 116 8.16 0.39 21.59
N SER A 117 8.49 1.27 20.65
CA SER A 117 8.39 0.96 19.22
C SER A 117 9.69 0.27 18.77
N PHE A 118 9.59 -0.86 18.09
CA PHE A 118 10.72 -1.39 17.33
C PHE A 118 10.84 -0.61 16.02
N ASP A 119 12.08 -0.39 15.61
CA ASP A 119 12.43 0.28 14.36
C ASP A 119 11.69 -0.35 13.16
N THR A 120 10.79 0.43 12.54
CA THR A 120 9.99 0.00 11.37
C THR A 120 10.79 -0.09 10.08
N THR A 121 12.12 0.14 10.13
CA THR A 121 13.00 0.07 8.95
C THR A 121 13.08 -1.35 8.36
N TYR A 122 12.53 -2.38 9.03
CA TYR A 122 12.72 -3.80 8.64
C TYR A 122 11.49 -4.69 8.40
N ASN A 123 10.25 -4.25 8.61
CA ASN A 123 9.10 -5.19 8.57
C ASN A 123 8.06 -4.86 7.49
N THR A 124 8.43 -5.13 6.23
CA THR A 124 7.44 -5.77 5.35
C THR A 124 7.38 -7.24 5.77
N ASN A 125 6.19 -7.75 6.13
CA ASN A 125 6.07 -9.18 6.41
C ASN A 125 6.38 -9.99 5.12
N MET A 126 6.41 -11.33 5.20
CA MET A 126 6.64 -12.18 4.02
C MET A 126 5.65 -11.94 2.86
N TYR A 127 4.55 -11.21 3.12
CA TYR A 127 3.52 -10.81 2.18
C TYR A 127 3.65 -9.35 1.68
N ASN A 128 4.79 -8.68 1.92
CA ASN A 128 5.03 -7.25 1.66
C ASN A 128 4.01 -6.29 2.26
N LEU A 129 3.12 -6.78 3.12
CA LEU A 129 2.24 -5.92 3.87
C LEU A 129 3.09 -5.24 4.92
N VAL A 130 3.00 -3.92 4.94
CA VAL A 130 3.41 -3.19 6.12
C VAL A 130 2.42 -3.58 7.19
N LEU A 131 2.91 -4.28 8.19
CA LEU A 131 2.12 -4.66 9.35
C LEU A 131 3.05 -4.52 10.54
N ASP A 132 2.85 -3.44 11.29
CA ASP A 132 3.52 -3.25 12.56
C ASP A 132 2.48 -3.03 13.64
N SER A 133 2.76 -3.48 14.85
CA SER A 133 1.82 -3.48 15.96
C SER A 133 2.44 -2.84 17.18
N PHE A 134 1.78 -1.82 17.72
CA PHE A 134 2.15 -1.22 18.99
C PHE A 134 1.42 -1.93 20.11
N VAL A 135 2.18 -2.54 21.01
CA VAL A 135 1.65 -3.25 22.18
C VAL A 135 2.10 -2.50 23.43
N GLY A 136 1.13 -2.03 24.22
CA GLY A 136 1.37 -1.45 25.54
C GLY A 136 1.08 -2.47 26.65
N MET A 137 1.25 -2.07 27.90
CA MET A 137 0.76 -2.83 29.06
C MET A 137 -0.52 -2.22 29.61
N ASN A 138 -1.45 -3.06 30.08
CA ASN A 138 -2.62 -2.62 30.85
C ASN A 138 -2.29 -2.56 32.35
N HIS A 139 -3.22 -2.04 33.15
CA HIS A 139 -3.10 -1.91 34.62
C HIS A 139 -3.03 -3.25 35.38
N HIS A 140 -3.14 -4.38 34.66
CA HIS A 140 -2.97 -5.73 35.19
C HIS A 140 -1.64 -6.37 34.76
N GLY A 141 -0.73 -5.61 34.14
CA GLY A 141 0.54 -6.12 33.61
C GLY A 141 0.40 -7.00 32.35
N GLY A 142 -0.79 -7.04 31.74
CA GLY A 142 -1.06 -7.77 30.51
C GLY A 142 -0.73 -6.95 29.26
N LYS A 143 -0.29 -7.63 28.19
CA LYS A 143 -0.10 -7.03 26.86
C LYS A 143 -1.45 -6.55 26.31
N ALA A 144 -1.51 -5.32 25.85
CA ALA A 144 -2.68 -4.72 25.21
C ALA A 144 -2.27 -4.16 23.85
N LEU A 145 -2.91 -4.62 22.77
CA LEU A 145 -2.70 -4.07 21.44
C LEU A 145 -3.30 -2.66 21.37
N LYS A 146 -2.47 -1.68 21.04
CA LYS A 146 -2.82 -0.27 21.11
C LYS A 146 -2.91 0.40 19.75
N GLY A 147 -2.05 0.00 18.83
CA GLY A 147 -2.09 0.49 17.46
C GLY A 147 -1.63 -0.57 16.47
N ILE A 148 -2.10 -0.46 15.25
CA ILE A 148 -1.61 -1.21 14.10
C ILE A 148 -1.27 -0.21 13.00
N LEU A 149 -0.05 -0.32 12.46
CA LEU A 149 0.36 0.32 11.22
C LEU A 149 0.14 -0.64 10.08
N THR A 150 -0.66 -0.25 9.10
CA THR A 150 -0.75 -0.97 7.83
C THR A 150 -0.53 -0.10 6.61
N ASP A 151 -0.54 -0.71 5.44
CA ASP A 151 -0.80 0.01 4.20
C ASP A 151 -2.23 0.56 4.14
N GLN A 152 -2.54 1.31 3.08
CA GLN A 152 -3.84 1.93 2.87
C GLN A 152 -4.85 0.95 2.24
N CYS A 153 -4.98 -0.24 2.83
CA CYS A 153 -5.90 -1.25 2.34
C CYS A 153 -7.27 -1.13 3.01
N ALA A 154 -8.30 -0.71 2.27
CA ALA A 154 -9.65 -0.51 2.80
C ALA A 154 -10.27 -1.78 3.42
N SER A 155 -9.93 -2.97 2.91
CA SER A 155 -10.39 -4.23 3.50
C SER A 155 -9.71 -4.53 4.83
N ILE A 156 -8.41 -4.22 4.96
CA ILE A 156 -7.68 -4.37 6.23
C ILE A 156 -8.18 -3.36 7.25
N GLN A 157 -8.38 -2.10 6.83
CA GLN A 157 -8.98 -1.07 7.69
C GLN A 157 -10.33 -1.53 8.25
N ARG A 158 -11.26 -1.97 7.39
CA ARG A 158 -12.56 -2.48 7.83
C ARG A 158 -12.43 -3.69 8.75
N ALA A 159 -11.51 -4.61 8.45
CA ALA A 159 -11.29 -5.78 9.30
C ALA A 159 -10.77 -5.39 10.69
N ILE A 160 -9.87 -4.40 10.79
CA ILE A 160 -9.37 -3.89 12.07
C ILE A 160 -10.51 -3.19 12.83
N GLU A 161 -11.28 -2.33 12.17
CA GLU A 161 -12.42 -1.63 12.79
C GLU A 161 -13.48 -2.61 13.33
N LEU A 162 -13.70 -3.73 12.65
CA LEU A 162 -14.65 -4.78 13.06
C LEU A 162 -14.10 -5.69 14.17
N CYS A 163 -12.88 -6.18 14.02
CA CYS A 163 -12.32 -7.20 14.92
C CYS A 163 -11.60 -6.59 16.14
N MET A 164 -11.13 -5.35 16.03
CA MET A 164 -10.31 -4.67 17.03
C MET A 164 -10.71 -3.18 17.14
N PRO A 165 -11.97 -2.88 17.53
CA PRO A 165 -12.53 -1.52 17.48
C PRO A 165 -11.82 -0.52 18.40
N THR A 166 -11.12 -1.00 19.44
CA THR A 166 -10.34 -0.17 20.37
C THR A 166 -8.90 0.06 19.91
N THR A 167 -8.46 -0.59 18.83
CA THR A 167 -7.11 -0.47 18.30
C THR A 167 -7.02 0.70 17.33
N ILE A 168 -6.01 1.54 17.51
CA ILE A 168 -5.79 2.69 16.62
C ILE A 168 -5.18 2.17 15.33
N HIS A 169 -5.92 2.29 14.22
CA HIS A 169 -5.37 2.05 12.89
C HIS A 169 -4.65 3.30 12.37
N CYS A 170 -3.45 3.07 11.87
CA CYS A 170 -2.55 4.07 11.31
C CYS A 170 -2.01 3.57 9.97
N TRP A 171 -1.91 4.44 8.97
CA TRP A 171 -1.14 4.13 7.76
C TRP A 171 0.35 4.42 7.98
N CYS A 172 1.21 3.55 7.46
CA CYS A 172 2.65 3.71 7.60
C CYS A 172 3.19 4.89 6.77
N ILE A 173 3.72 5.91 7.46
CA ILE A 173 4.30 7.12 6.82
C ILE A 173 5.42 6.76 5.85
N TRP A 174 6.32 5.86 6.23
CA TRP A 174 7.42 5.42 5.36
C TRP A 174 6.90 4.81 4.05
N TYR A 175 5.90 3.94 4.15
CA TYR A 175 5.31 3.29 2.97
C TYR A 175 4.63 4.29 2.04
N ILE A 176 3.94 5.29 2.60
CA ILE A 176 3.36 6.37 1.81
C ILE A 176 4.47 7.19 1.13
N MET A 177 5.51 7.58 1.87
CA MET A 177 6.66 8.34 1.35
C MET A 177 7.43 7.59 0.26
N LYS A 178 7.45 6.25 0.30
CA LYS A 178 8.05 5.40 -0.75
C LYS A 178 7.33 5.53 -2.09
N LYS A 179 6.01 5.79 -2.08
CA LYS A 179 5.16 5.80 -3.29
C LYS A 179 4.97 7.18 -3.91
N ILE A 180 5.13 8.26 -3.14
CA ILE A 180 5.05 9.66 -3.61
C ILE A 180 5.96 9.99 -4.80
N PRO A 181 7.22 9.51 -4.89
CA PRO A 181 8.11 9.82 -6.01
C PRO A 181 7.51 9.48 -7.37
N SER A 182 6.73 8.39 -7.47
CA SER A 182 6.06 8.00 -8.72
C SER A 182 5.06 9.04 -9.24
N LYS A 183 4.44 9.84 -8.34
CA LYS A 183 3.54 10.95 -8.69
C LYS A 183 4.31 12.19 -9.16
N LEU A 184 5.57 12.32 -8.76
CA LEU A 184 6.42 13.46 -9.08
C LEU A 184 7.27 13.23 -10.34
N ASN A 185 7.41 12.00 -10.83
CA ASN A 185 8.29 11.64 -11.96
C ASN A 185 8.03 12.39 -13.29
N GLY A 186 6.92 13.11 -13.41
CA GLY A 186 6.63 14.00 -14.55
C GLY A 186 7.15 15.45 -14.41
N TYR A 187 7.70 15.82 -13.25
CA TYR A 187 8.06 17.21 -12.94
C TYR A 187 9.56 17.48 -13.04
N LYS A 188 9.90 18.66 -13.55
CA LYS A 188 11.25 19.20 -13.50
C LYS A 188 11.60 19.47 -12.04
N GLY A 189 12.68 18.86 -11.56
CA GLY A 189 13.13 18.99 -10.17
C GLY A 189 12.41 18.07 -9.17
N HIS A 190 11.86 16.94 -9.63
CA HIS A 190 11.15 15.99 -8.75
C HIS A 190 12.02 15.41 -7.63
N ASN A 191 13.34 15.33 -7.83
CA ASN A 191 14.28 14.87 -6.82
C ASN A 191 14.39 15.89 -5.67
N GLU A 192 14.46 17.18 -5.98
CA GLU A 192 14.49 18.27 -5.02
C GLU A 192 13.17 18.35 -4.24
N ILE A 193 12.04 18.25 -4.95
CA ILE A 193 10.70 18.19 -4.32
C ILE A 193 10.63 17.01 -3.34
N LYS A 194 11.09 15.83 -3.75
CA LYS A 194 11.12 14.62 -2.92
C LYS A 194 11.98 14.80 -1.67
N GLN A 195 13.19 15.35 -1.81
CA GLN A 195 14.11 15.58 -0.70
C GLN A 195 13.54 16.56 0.31
N GLU A 196 12.99 17.68 -0.15
CA GLU A 196 12.42 18.71 0.72
C GLU A 196 11.15 18.22 1.43
N MET A 197 10.28 17.50 0.73
CA MET A 197 9.12 16.87 1.35
C MET A 197 9.53 15.87 2.44
N SER A 198 10.52 15.03 2.15
CA SER A 198 11.08 14.09 3.13
C SER A 198 11.60 14.83 4.36
N HIS A 199 12.34 15.92 4.15
CA HIS A 199 12.82 16.77 5.24
C HIS A 199 11.67 17.33 6.10
N VAL A 200 10.61 17.87 5.47
CA VAL A 200 9.44 18.39 6.19
C VAL A 200 8.75 17.30 7.01
N VAL A 201 8.55 16.12 6.43
CA VAL A 201 7.86 15.00 7.08
C VAL A 201 8.65 14.47 8.27
N TRP A 202 9.96 14.21 8.11
CA TRP A 202 10.75 13.54 9.14
C TRP A 202 11.36 14.49 10.18
N ASN A 203 11.67 15.75 9.83
CA ASN A 203 12.37 16.68 10.73
C ASN A 203 11.45 17.71 11.42
N SER A 204 10.14 17.60 11.24
CA SER A 204 9.18 18.43 11.98
C SER A 204 8.73 17.71 13.26
N TYR A 205 9.29 18.11 14.40
CA TYR A 205 9.09 17.43 15.69
C TYR A 205 7.85 17.85 16.47
N THR A 206 7.21 18.96 16.09
CA THR A 206 5.93 19.39 16.68
C THR A 206 4.88 19.57 15.59
N LYS A 207 3.61 19.54 15.99
CA LYS A 207 2.49 19.80 15.07
C LYS A 207 2.63 21.17 14.40
N GLU A 208 2.91 22.20 15.18
CA GLU A 208 3.01 23.58 14.70
C GLU A 208 4.20 23.75 13.75
N ALA A 209 5.32 23.06 14.04
CA ALA A 209 6.47 23.04 13.14
C ALA A 209 6.12 22.33 11.81
N PHE A 210 5.42 21.20 11.88
CA PHE A 210 4.99 20.48 10.68
C PHE A 210 4.01 21.32 9.85
N ASP A 211 2.97 21.89 10.46
CA ASP A 211 1.96 22.71 9.77
C ASP A 211 2.62 23.87 9.02
N ARG A 212 3.52 24.61 9.67
CA ARG A 212 4.26 25.71 9.03
C ARG A 212 5.12 25.21 7.87
N ASN A 213 5.95 24.20 8.12
CA ASN A 213 6.88 23.68 7.12
C ASN A 213 6.14 23.06 5.92
N TRP A 214 4.99 22.42 6.16
CA TRP A 214 4.14 21.82 5.12
C TRP A 214 3.46 22.90 4.28
N ILE A 215 2.93 23.96 4.90
CA ILE A 215 2.37 25.10 4.19
C ILE A 215 3.43 25.79 3.32
N ASP A 216 4.64 25.99 3.84
CA ASP A 216 5.74 26.57 3.07
C ASP A 216 6.15 25.68 1.89
N PHE A 217 6.20 24.36 2.09
CA PHE A 217 6.42 23.39 1.03
C PHE A 217 5.35 23.48 -0.07
N LEU A 218 4.07 23.49 0.31
CA LEU A 218 2.95 23.61 -0.63
C LEU A 218 2.96 24.95 -1.36
N ARG A 219 3.30 26.05 -0.70
CA ARG A 219 3.42 27.38 -1.33
C ARG A 219 4.56 27.40 -2.36
N LYS A 220 5.66 26.72 -2.07
CA LYS A 220 6.83 26.65 -2.96
C LYS A 220 6.56 25.80 -4.21
N TYR A 221 5.87 24.66 -4.07
CA TYR A 221 5.74 23.68 -5.14
C TYR A 221 4.32 23.49 -5.70
N GLY A 222 3.30 24.03 -5.03
CA GLY A 222 1.89 23.89 -5.41
C GLY A 222 1.49 24.68 -6.67
N HIS A 223 2.26 25.70 -7.06
CA HIS A 223 1.96 26.52 -8.24
C HIS A 223 2.55 26.00 -9.56
N GLY A 224 3.34 24.91 -9.52
CA GLY A 224 4.11 24.39 -10.67
C GLY A 224 3.32 23.54 -11.67
N GLY A 225 1.98 23.63 -11.70
CA GLY A 225 1.12 22.77 -12.55
C GLY A 225 1.00 21.32 -12.06
N ASN A 226 1.33 21.06 -10.80
CA ASN A 226 1.12 19.76 -10.18
C ASN A 226 -0.25 19.68 -9.52
N LYS A 227 -1.21 19.07 -10.23
CA LYS A 227 -2.59 18.84 -9.74
C LYS A 227 -2.64 18.22 -8.35
N TRP A 228 -1.69 17.32 -8.04
CA TRP A 228 -1.60 16.69 -6.73
C TRP A 228 -1.11 17.65 -5.63
N LEU A 229 -0.18 18.57 -5.94
CA LEU A 229 0.31 19.57 -4.98
C LEU A 229 -0.59 20.82 -4.88
N SER A 230 -1.32 21.18 -5.94
CA SER A 230 -2.24 22.32 -5.97
C SER A 230 -3.59 21.99 -5.33
N GLY A 231 -4.05 20.75 -5.47
CA GLY A 231 -5.39 20.33 -5.07
C GLY A 231 -6.50 20.92 -5.94
N ASP A 232 -6.20 21.09 -7.24
CA ASP A 232 -7.08 21.61 -8.29
C ASP A 232 -7.28 20.58 -9.42
#